data_AF-A0A1V4M371-F1
#
_entry.id   AF-A0A1V4M371-F1
#
_cell.length_a   1.000
_cell.length_b   1.000
_cell.length_c   1.000
_cell.angle_alpha   90.00
_cell.angle_beta   90.00
_cell.angle_gamma   90.00
#
_symmetry.space_group_name_H-M   'P 1'
#
loop_
_entity.id
_entity.type
_entity.pdbx_description
1 polymer ?
#
loop_
_entity_poly.entity_id
_entity_poly.type
_entity_poly.pdbx_seq_one_letter_code
_entity_poly.pdbx_strand_id
1 'polypeptide(L)' 'MELENLAVLGSKSVKELLNPKSTGFRALKLELAEIDDQEAAKLINHHPKIMRRPLLSDGKKLAIGFDPDQFQSITG' A
#
# COMPACT_ATOMS: atom_id res chain seq x y z
N MET A 1 -3.47 9.49 9.07
CA MET A 1 -4.43 8.82 9.97
C MET A 1 -5.16 7.64 9.31
N GLU A 2 -5.79 7.72 8.14
CA GLU A 2 -6.48 6.53 7.56
C GLU A 2 -5.54 5.50 6.90
N LEU A 3 -4.49 5.96 6.19
CA LEU A 3 -3.49 5.08 5.57
C LEU A 3 -2.65 4.29 6.58
N GLU A 4 -2.33 4.92 7.71
CA GLU A 4 -1.60 4.27 8.82
C GLU A 4 -2.45 3.15 9.43
N ASN A 5 -3.75 3.38 9.62
CA ASN A 5 -4.68 2.34 10.11
C ASN A 5 -4.75 1.14 9.15
N LEU A 6 -4.81 1.39 7.83
CA LEU A 6 -4.79 0.31 6.83
C LEU A 6 -3.48 -0.49 6.88
N ALA A 7 -2.34 0.19 6.99
CA ALA A 7 -1.05 -0.46 7.09
C ALA A 7 -0.97 -1.37 8.35
N VAL A 8 -1.46 -0.87 9.50
CA VAL A 8 -1.55 -1.64 10.75
C VAL A 8 -2.42 -2.90 10.59
N LEU A 9 -3.58 -2.81 9.92
CA LEU A 9 -4.44 -3.97 9.66
C LEU A 9 -3.77 -5.05 8.79
N GLY A 10 -2.83 -4.65 7.93
CA GLY A 10 -2.03 -5.58 7.14
C GLY A 10 -0.80 -6.13 7.86
N SER A 11 -0.53 -5.71 9.10
CA SER A 11 0.78 -5.87 9.76
C SER A 11 1.94 -5.39 8.87
N LYS A 12 1.73 -4.29 8.13
CA LYS A 12 2.64 -3.76 7.12
C LYS A 12 2.98 -2.31 7.39
N SER A 13 4.10 -1.88 6.84
CA SER A 13 4.46 -0.45 6.79
C SER A 13 3.63 0.28 5.73
N VAL A 14 3.39 1.59 5.90
CA VAL A 14 2.68 2.40 4.89
C VAL A 14 3.45 2.39 3.57
N LYS A 15 4.79 2.35 3.65
CA LYS A 15 5.68 2.19 2.51
C LYS A 15 5.39 0.95 1.66
N GLU A 16 4.94 -0.15 2.26
CA GLU A 16 4.59 -1.36 1.52
C GLU A 16 3.31 -1.24 0.68
N LEU A 17 2.52 -0.19 0.91
CA LEU A 17 1.37 0.14 0.07
C LEU A 17 1.81 0.77 -1.26
N LEU A 18 3.05 1.25 -1.38
CA LEU A 18 3.58 1.83 -2.62
C LEU A 18 3.85 0.74 -3.66
N ASN A 19 3.53 1.07 -4.92
CA ASN A 19 3.81 0.26 -6.09
C ASN A 19 5.04 0.81 -6.83
N PRO A 20 6.26 0.36 -6.50
CA PRO A 20 7.49 0.82 -7.17
C PRO A 20 7.54 0.43 -8.66
N LYS A 21 6.70 -0.51 -9.09
CA LYS A 21 6.58 -0.89 -10.51
C LYS A 21 5.61 -0.01 -11.28
N SER A 22 4.84 0.86 -10.61
CA SER A 22 3.91 1.76 -11.29
C SER A 22 4.65 2.85 -12.08
N THR A 23 4.11 3.22 -13.23
CA THR A 23 4.64 4.32 -14.05
C THR A 23 4.63 5.65 -13.28
N GLY A 24 3.60 5.87 -12.46
CA GLY A 24 3.50 7.04 -11.59
C GLY A 24 4.64 7.12 -10.58
N PHE A 25 4.98 6.01 -9.91
CA PHE A 25 6.09 6.00 -8.95
C PHE A 25 7.44 6.19 -9.66
N ARG A 26 7.66 5.51 -10.79
CA ARG A 26 8.90 5.66 -11.57
C ARG A 26 9.12 7.08 -12.09
N ALA A 27 8.04 7.81 -12.40
CA ALA A 27 8.13 9.20 -12.85
C ALA A 27 8.62 10.15 -11.74
N LEU A 28 8.43 9.80 -10.47
CA LEU A 28 8.91 10.58 -9.33
C LEU A 28 10.43 10.46 -9.14
N LYS A 29 11.08 9.45 -9.74
CA LYS A 29 12.52 9.17 -9.60
C LYS A 29 12.99 9.08 -8.14
N LEU A 30 12.13 8.54 -7.27
CA LEU A 30 12.41 8.32 -5.86
C LEU A 30 12.82 6.86 -5.63
N GLU A 31 13.76 6.66 -4.71
CA GLU A 31 14.16 5.32 -4.27
C GLU A 31 13.30 4.87 -3.09
N LEU A 32 12.66 3.70 -3.20
CA LEU A 32 11.79 3.18 -2.14
C LEU A 32 12.55 2.96 -0.80
N ALA A 33 13.86 2.74 -0.86
CA ALA A 33 14.69 2.59 0.33
C ALA A 33 14.80 3.90 1.15
N GLU A 34 14.66 5.05 0.51
CA GLU A 34 14.81 6.38 1.12
C GLU A 34 13.49 6.97 1.63
N ILE A 35 12.37 6.32 1.32
CA ILE A 35 11.03 6.76 1.72
C ILE A 35 10.70 6.15 3.09
N ASP A 36 10.29 6.97 4.04
CA ASP A 36 9.71 6.54 5.31
C ASP A 36 8.17 6.45 5.23
N ASP A 37 7.52 5.98 6.29
CA ASP A 37 6.07 5.80 6.29
C ASP A 37 5.28 7.12 6.22
N GLN A 38 5.83 8.22 6.76
CA GLN A 38 5.19 9.52 6.72
C GLN A 38 5.23 10.10 5.29
N GLU A 39 6.38 9.99 4.64
CA GLU A 39 6.56 10.43 3.27
C GLU A 39 5.80 9.53 2.30
N ALA A 40 5.75 8.22 2.54
CA ALA A 40 4.88 7.31 1.80
C ALA A 40 3.40 7.73 1.88
N ALA A 41 2.92 8.06 3.09
CA ALA A 41 1.54 8.53 3.29
C ALA A 41 1.27 9.82 2.49
N LYS A 42 2.19 10.79 2.53
CA LYS A 42 2.07 12.02 1.74
C LYS A 42 2.07 11.73 0.23
N LEU A 43 2.98 10.89 -0.25
CA LEU A 43 3.08 10.54 -1.67
C LEU A 43 1.82 9.85 -2.17
N ILE A 44 1.25 8.93 -1.39
CA ILE A 44 -0.03 8.28 -1.69
C ILE A 44 -1.16 9.31 -1.75
N ASN A 45 -1.19 10.25 -0.80
CA ASN A 45 -2.23 11.28 -0.76
C ASN A 45 -2.18 12.21 -2.00
N HIS A 46 -0.98 12.58 -2.44
CA HIS A 46 -0.79 13.41 -3.64
C HIS A 46 -0.96 12.62 -4.94
N HIS A 47 -0.56 11.34 -4.95
CA HIS A 47 -0.54 10.49 -6.14
C HIS A 47 -1.17 9.13 -5.85
N PRO A 48 -2.50 9.02 -5.68
CA PRO A 48 -3.16 7.78 -5.26
C PRO A 48 -3.02 6.61 -6.27
N LYS A 49 -2.54 6.87 -7.49
CA LYS A 49 -2.24 5.87 -8.51
C LYS A 49 -0.91 5.13 -8.28
N ILE A 50 -0.04 5.63 -7.40
CA ILE A 50 1.23 4.96 -7.07
C ILE A 50 1.05 3.86 -6.03
N MET A 51 -0.14 3.72 -5.46
CA MET A 51 -0.47 2.68 -4.48
C MET A 51 -0.74 1.33 -5.18
N ARG A 52 -0.40 0.22 -4.52
CA ARG A 52 -0.76 -1.15 -4.93
C ARG A 52 -2.28 -1.34 -4.84
N ARG A 53 -2.87 -1.86 -5.91
CA ARG A 53 -4.30 -2.17 -6.01
C ARG A 53 -4.46 -3.57 -6.62
N PRO A 54 -5.52 -4.33 -6.30
CA PRO A 54 -6.61 -4.02 -5.35
C PRO A 54 -6.16 -4.00 -3.88
N LEU A 55 -6.94 -3.34 -3.02
CA LEU A 55 -6.86 -3.45 -1.55
C LEU A 55 -8.14 -4.12 -1.07
N LEU A 56 -8.03 -5.18 -0.29
CA LEU A 56 -9.18 -5.90 0.27
C LEU A 56 -8.99 -6.05 1.78
N SER A 57 -10.00 -5.68 2.56
CA SER A 57 -9.94 -5.80 4.03
C SER A 57 -11.31 -6.21 4.58
N ASP A 58 -11.29 -7.05 5.62
CA ASP A 58 -12.43 -7.36 6.49
C ASP A 58 -12.45 -6.53 7.78
N GLY A 59 -11.59 -5.50 7.88
CA GLY A 59 -11.40 -4.69 9.09
C GLY A 59 -10.49 -5.32 10.15
N LYS A 60 -9.98 -6.54 9.93
CA LYS A 60 -9.00 -7.22 10.80
C LYS A 60 -7.70 -7.54 10.07
N LYS A 61 -7.80 -7.86 8.79
CA LYS A 61 -6.71 -8.17 7.86
C LYS A 61 -6.82 -7.25 6.65
N LEU A 62 -5.69 -7.01 6.00
CA LEU A 62 -5.62 -6.29 4.73
C LEU A 62 -4.78 -7.09 3.74
N ALA A 63 -5.38 -7.45 2.61
CA ALA A 63 -4.69 -7.95 1.43
C ALA A 63 -4.34 -6.80 0.49
N ILE A 64 -3.09 -6.78 0.03
CA ILE A 64 -2.54 -5.72 -0.83
C ILE A 64 -2.06 -6.32 -2.16
N GLY A 65 -2.64 -5.82 -3.25
CA GLY A 65 -2.45 -6.42 -4.58
C GLY A 65 -3.26 -7.70 -4.73
N PHE A 66 -3.27 -8.26 -5.95
CA PHE A 66 -3.95 -9.52 -6.20
C PHE A 66 -3.08 -10.68 -5.72
N ASP A 67 -3.31 -11.09 -4.47
CA ASP A 67 -2.73 -12.29 -3.86
C ASP A 67 -3.88 -13.26 -3.55
N PRO A 68 -4.03 -14.35 -4.33
CA PRO A 68 -5.16 -15.29 -4.19
C PRO A 68 -5.28 -15.89 -2.79
N ASP A 69 -4.16 -16.20 -2.14
CA ASP A 69 -4.14 -16.82 -0.82
C ASP A 69 -4.59 -15.82 0.25
N GLN A 70 -4.09 -14.58 0.17
CA GLN A 70 -4.55 -13.51 1.08
C GLN A 70 -6.02 -13.17 0.86
N PHE A 71 -6.48 -13.11 -0.38
CA PHE A 71 -7.87 -12.84 -0.71
C PHE A 71 -8.79 -13.93 -0.17
N GLN A 72 -8.43 -15.20 -0.38
CA GLN A 72 -9.18 -16.34 0.14
C GLN A 72 -9.23 -16.35 1.67
N SER A 73 -8.18 -15.89 2.36
CA SER A 73 -8.16 -15.77 3.83
C SER A 73 -9.05 -14.67 4.41
N ILE A 74 -9.56 -13.77 3.55
CA ILE A 74 -10.44 -12.65 3.91
C ILE A 74 -11.89 -12.93 3.47
N THR A 75 -12.09 -13.57 2.31
CA THR A 75 -13.43 -13.87 1.78
C THR A 75 -13.96 -15.25 2.14
N GLY A 76 -13.11 -16.13 2.68
CA GLY A 76 -13.40 -17.53 3.00
C GLY A 76 -13.86 -17.77 4.42
#